data_AF-A0A7V0JS04-F1
#
_entry.id   AF-A0A7V0JS04-F1
#
_cell.length_a   1.000
_cell.length_b   1.000
_cell.length_c   1.000
_cell.angle_alpha   90.00
_cell.angle_beta   90.00
_cell.angle_gamma   90.00
#
_symmetry.space_group_name_H-M   'P 1'
#
loop_
_entity.id
_entity.type
_entity.pdbx_description
1 polymer ?
#
loop_
_entity_poly.entity_id
_entity_poly.type
_entity_poly.pdbx_seq_one_letter_code
_entity_poly.pdbx_strand_id
1 'polypeptide(L)'
;MTFRKKSGREIRKIQSNDPGYPPVLHEYLDEDVPSVVTAIGDMGLLNTKLIGFFCSVKCPGKLIIQVHDLAHELGRAGTTVISGFHSPVEQECLRILLRGTQPVVICPARSMEKMRIRAEYRKPLDQGRLLFLSPFLDKPHRTTAQSALRRNYYVAALANQIFVAHAKPGGKTEQFCYDILKWRKPVFTLPNEANEHLLAVGAKPAVRDIGY
;
A
#
# COMPACT_ATOMS: atom_id res chain seq x y z
N MET A 1 -5.68 -15.75 -17.66
CA MET A 1 -4.62 -16.80 -17.83
C MET A 1 -3.87 -16.94 -16.51
N THR A 2 -3.77 -18.16 -15.98
CA THR A 2 -3.44 -18.37 -14.57
C THR A 2 -2.18 -19.23 -14.40
N PHE A 3 -1.30 -18.87 -13.46
CA PHE A 3 -0.04 -19.59 -13.22
C PHE A 3 0.01 -20.12 -11.79
N ARG A 4 0.28 -21.41 -11.64
CA ARG A 4 0.36 -22.08 -10.33
C ARG A 4 1.78 -21.98 -9.77
N LYS A 5 1.93 -21.43 -8.57
CA LYS A 5 3.26 -21.35 -7.91
C LYS A 5 3.64 -22.71 -7.32
N LYS A 6 4.95 -22.90 -7.09
CA LYS A 6 5.48 -24.03 -6.30
C LYS A 6 4.87 -24.15 -4.88
N SER A 7 4.26 -23.09 -4.36
CA SER A 7 3.51 -23.09 -3.10
C SER A 7 2.05 -23.55 -3.23
N GLY A 8 1.62 -24.08 -4.38
CA GLY A 8 0.24 -24.50 -4.66
C GLY A 8 -0.73 -23.37 -4.97
N ARG A 9 -0.48 -22.16 -4.48
CA ARG A 9 -1.31 -20.96 -4.72
C ARG A 9 -1.13 -20.39 -6.12
N GLU A 10 -2.23 -19.91 -6.67
CA GLU A 10 -2.36 -19.47 -8.04
C GLU A 10 -2.23 -17.95 -8.17
N ILE A 11 -1.44 -17.48 -9.15
CA ILE A 11 -1.33 -16.07 -9.53
C ILE A 11 -2.37 -15.80 -10.62
N ARG A 12 -3.35 -14.96 -10.29
CA ARG A 12 -4.33 -14.46 -11.25
C ARG A 12 -3.72 -13.31 -12.04
N LYS A 13 -3.81 -13.35 -13.37
CA LYS A 13 -3.50 -12.23 -14.27
C LYS A 13 -4.82 -11.61 -14.69
N ILE A 14 -4.95 -10.31 -14.47
CA ILE A 14 -6.16 -9.53 -14.72
C ILE A 14 -5.78 -8.46 -15.74
N GLN A 15 -6.31 -8.58 -16.94
CA GLN A 15 -6.10 -7.64 -18.05
C GLN A 15 -6.94 -6.38 -17.81
N SER A 16 -6.55 -5.24 -18.40
CA SER A 16 -7.29 -3.98 -18.26
C SER A 16 -8.73 -4.01 -18.79
N ASN A 17 -9.08 -4.99 -19.63
CA ASN A 17 -10.43 -5.22 -20.13
C ASN A 17 -11.23 -6.24 -19.29
N ASP A 18 -10.63 -6.86 -18.27
CA ASP A 18 -11.33 -7.79 -17.39
C ASP A 18 -12.19 -7.03 -16.37
N PRO A 19 -13.42 -7.49 -16.04
CA PRO A 19 -14.27 -6.85 -15.03
C PRO A 19 -13.65 -6.74 -13.62
N GLY A 20 -12.65 -7.57 -13.32
CA GLY A 20 -11.91 -7.55 -12.04
C GLY A 20 -10.74 -6.57 -12.01
N TYR A 21 -10.48 -5.85 -13.11
CA TYR A 21 -9.42 -4.85 -13.17
C TYR A 21 -9.86 -3.57 -12.45
N PRO A 22 -9.05 -2.97 -11.56
CA PRO A 22 -9.46 -1.75 -10.85
C PRO A 22 -9.51 -0.54 -11.81
N PRO A 23 -10.71 -0.05 -12.20
CA PRO A 23 -10.82 0.99 -13.22
C PRO A 23 -10.25 2.33 -12.75
N VAL A 24 -10.25 2.57 -11.43
CA VAL A 24 -9.68 3.75 -10.77
C VAL A 24 -8.21 4.01 -11.12
N LEU A 25 -7.48 2.99 -11.59
CA LEU A 25 -6.10 3.17 -12.04
C LEU A 25 -6.00 4.14 -13.23
N HIS A 26 -6.99 4.11 -14.13
CA HIS A 26 -7.05 4.99 -15.30
C HIS A 26 -7.29 6.46 -14.93
N GLU A 27 -7.84 6.73 -13.74
CA GLU A 27 -8.11 8.10 -13.28
C GLU A 27 -6.84 8.83 -12.80
N TYR A 28 -5.79 8.09 -12.43
CA TYR A 28 -4.64 8.66 -11.73
C TYR A 28 -3.27 8.36 -12.36
N LEU A 29 -3.14 7.27 -13.11
CA LEU A 29 -1.82 6.81 -13.57
C LEU A 29 -1.50 7.15 -15.03
N ASP A 30 -2.39 7.77 -15.79
CA ASP A 30 -2.18 8.18 -17.19
C ASP A 30 -1.43 7.11 -18.02
N GLU A 31 -0.21 7.40 -18.49
CA GLU A 31 0.62 6.49 -19.30
C GLU A 31 1.24 5.33 -18.49
N ASP A 32 1.29 5.43 -17.15
CA ASP A 32 1.86 4.43 -16.25
C ASP A 32 0.86 3.31 -15.87
N VAL A 33 -0.40 3.42 -16.31
CA VAL A 33 -1.46 2.43 -16.05
C VAL A 33 -1.00 1.03 -16.51
N PRO A 34 -0.98 0.02 -15.62
CA PRO A 34 -0.54 -1.32 -16.00
C PRO A 34 -1.60 -2.02 -16.86
N SER A 35 -1.25 -2.47 -18.06
CA SER A 35 -2.17 -3.27 -18.89
C SER A 35 -2.58 -4.60 -18.25
N VAL A 36 -1.76 -5.10 -17.31
CA VAL A 36 -2.03 -6.33 -16.55
C VAL A 36 -1.68 -6.13 -15.09
N VAL A 37 -2.60 -6.52 -14.21
CA VAL A 37 -2.37 -6.64 -12.77
C VAL A 37 -2.27 -8.11 -12.39
N THR A 38 -1.38 -8.43 -11.47
CA THR A 38 -1.27 -9.78 -10.91
C THR A 38 -1.76 -9.82 -9.47
N ALA A 39 -2.48 -10.87 -9.11
CA ALA A 39 -3.10 -11.02 -7.79
C ALA A 39 -2.89 -12.41 -7.17
N ILE A 40 -2.73 -12.46 -5.84
CA ILE A 40 -2.75 -13.68 -5.02
C ILE A 40 -3.57 -13.39 -3.76
N GLY A 41 -4.63 -14.15 -3.49
CA GLY A 41 -5.57 -13.87 -2.39
C GLY A 41 -6.89 -13.32 -2.92
N ASP A 42 -7.71 -12.74 -2.05
CA ASP A 42 -9.06 -12.30 -2.40
C ASP A 42 -9.08 -10.89 -3.02
N MET A 43 -9.64 -10.77 -4.23
CA MET A 43 -9.77 -9.48 -4.93
C MET A 43 -10.92 -8.64 -4.37
N GLY A 44 -11.90 -9.26 -3.70
CA GLY A 44 -13.02 -8.55 -3.07
C GLY A 44 -12.59 -7.53 -2.02
N LEU A 45 -11.36 -7.66 -1.49
CA LEU A 45 -10.79 -6.68 -0.55
C LEU A 45 -10.64 -5.28 -1.16
N LEU A 46 -10.52 -5.16 -2.49
CA LEU A 46 -10.47 -3.86 -3.17
C LEU A 46 -11.81 -3.12 -3.20
N ASN A 47 -12.92 -3.80 -2.89
CA ASN A 47 -14.25 -3.18 -2.82
C ASN A 47 -14.50 -2.48 -1.47
N THR A 48 -13.56 -2.56 -0.54
CA THR A 48 -13.63 -1.88 0.75
C THR A 48 -13.02 -0.48 0.67
N LYS A 49 -13.27 0.38 1.67
CA LYS A 49 -12.52 1.64 1.78
C LYS A 49 -11.06 1.33 2.15
N LEU A 50 -10.14 1.63 1.25
CA LEU A 50 -8.70 1.38 1.37
C LEU A 50 -7.96 2.60 1.91
N ILE A 51 -7.10 2.39 2.92
CA ILE A 51 -6.10 3.38 3.36
C ILE A 51 -4.74 3.01 2.79
N GLY A 52 -4.18 3.89 1.96
CA GLY A 52 -2.82 3.79 1.43
C GLY A 52 -1.80 4.22 2.47
N PHE A 53 -0.98 3.30 2.97
CA PHE A 53 0.00 3.60 4.03
C PHE A 53 1.41 3.75 3.48
N PHE A 54 2.09 4.87 3.79
CA PHE A 54 3.44 5.17 3.33
C PHE A 54 4.32 5.73 4.43
N CYS A 55 5.61 5.43 4.38
CA CYS A 55 6.63 6.05 5.22
C CYS A 55 7.98 6.09 4.50
N SER A 56 8.72 7.18 4.70
CA SER A 56 10.14 7.25 4.34
C SER A 56 10.95 6.20 5.12
N VAL A 57 11.99 5.66 4.48
CA VAL A 57 12.92 4.70 5.11
C VAL A 57 13.59 5.30 6.35
N LYS A 58 13.97 6.59 6.26
CA LYS A 58 14.44 7.36 7.42
C LYS A 58 13.21 8.00 8.07
N CYS A 59 12.85 7.52 9.25
CA CYS A 59 11.74 8.04 10.06
C CYS A 59 12.25 8.39 11.47
N PRO A 60 11.97 9.61 11.98
CA PRO A 60 12.31 10.00 13.35
C PRO A 60 11.70 9.07 14.40
N GLY A 61 12.48 8.71 15.43
CA GLY A 61 12.04 7.76 16.47
C GLY A 61 10.73 8.15 17.17
N LYS A 62 10.51 9.45 17.40
CA LYS A 62 9.27 9.99 17.99
C LYS A 62 8.00 9.64 17.21
N LEU A 63 8.09 9.50 15.88
CA LEU A 63 6.93 9.15 15.05
C LEU A 63 6.66 7.64 15.07
N ILE A 64 7.66 6.80 15.36
CA ILE A 64 7.52 5.34 15.33
C ILE A 64 6.48 4.86 16.35
N ILE A 65 6.45 5.46 17.55
CA ILE A 65 5.48 5.12 18.60
C ILE A 65 4.06 5.49 18.13
N GLN A 66 3.87 6.70 17.60
CA GLN A 66 2.56 7.15 17.10
C GLN A 66 2.05 6.28 15.94
N VAL A 67 2.95 5.85 15.06
CA VAL A 67 2.63 4.94 13.96
C VAL A 67 2.23 3.54 14.48
N HIS A 68 2.90 3.05 15.52
CA HIS A 68 2.54 1.79 16.16
C HIS A 68 1.11 1.86 16.72
N ASP A 69 0.77 2.92 17.45
CA ASP A 69 -0.56 3.11 18.02
C ASP A 69 -1.62 3.20 16.92
N LEU A 70 -1.34 3.94 15.85
CA LEU A 70 -2.23 4.01 14.68
C LEU A 70 -2.45 2.63 14.05
N ALA A 71 -1.43 1.79 13.93
CA ALA A 71 -1.59 0.45 13.37
C ALA A 71 -2.55 -0.42 14.20
N HIS A 72 -2.54 -0.26 15.54
CA HIS A 72 -3.52 -0.91 16.41
C HIS A 72 -4.93 -0.34 16.24
N GLU A 73 -5.05 0.99 16.12
CA GLU A 73 -6.34 1.65 15.89
C GLU A 73 -6.98 1.21 14.56
N LEU A 74 -6.20 1.20 13.47
CA LEU A 74 -6.63 0.69 12.16
C LEU A 74 -7.06 -0.78 12.23
N GLY A 75 -6.33 -1.60 12.99
CA GLY A 75 -6.68 -2.99 13.23
C GLY A 75 -8.00 -3.15 13.98
N ARG A 76 -8.19 -2.39 15.07
CA ARG A 76 -9.41 -2.39 15.89
C ARG A 76 -10.64 -1.89 15.11
N ALA A 77 -10.46 -0.89 14.26
CA ALA A 77 -11.51 -0.33 13.41
C ALA A 77 -11.88 -1.23 12.22
N GLY A 78 -11.17 -2.35 12.01
CA GLY A 78 -11.43 -3.23 10.87
C GLY A 78 -11.01 -2.63 9.52
N THR A 79 -10.17 -1.58 9.53
CA THR A 79 -9.84 -0.82 8.33
C THR A 79 -8.91 -1.60 7.40
N THR A 80 -9.23 -1.62 6.10
CA THR A 80 -8.37 -2.23 5.10
C THR A 80 -7.18 -1.32 4.77
N VAL A 81 -5.97 -1.82 5.01
CA VAL A 81 -4.73 -1.09 4.72
C VAL A 81 -4.07 -1.65 3.47
N ILE A 82 -3.72 -0.78 2.52
CA ILE A 82 -2.94 -1.10 1.32
C ILE A 82 -1.58 -0.43 1.37
N SER A 83 -0.51 -1.20 1.19
CA SER A 83 0.86 -0.68 1.12
C SER A 83 1.79 -1.72 0.50
N GLY A 84 3.00 -1.32 0.10
CA GLY A 84 4.08 -2.25 -0.22
C GLY A 84 4.99 -2.58 0.96
N PHE A 85 4.75 -1.99 2.12
CA PHE A 85 5.39 -2.30 3.39
C PHE A 85 6.93 -2.44 3.32
N HIS A 86 7.60 -1.42 2.79
CA HIS A 86 9.02 -1.52 2.43
C HIS A 86 9.97 -0.96 3.49
N SER A 87 9.65 0.21 4.05
CA SER A 87 10.42 0.82 5.14
C SER A 87 10.30 0.03 6.45
N PRO A 88 11.26 0.16 7.37
CA PRO A 88 11.20 -0.51 8.68
C PRO A 88 9.91 -0.22 9.45
N VAL A 89 9.45 1.03 9.39
CA VAL A 89 8.20 1.49 10.03
C VAL A 89 6.98 0.82 9.40
N GLU A 90 6.90 0.78 8.06
CA GLU A 90 5.82 0.05 7.40
C GLU A 90 5.84 -1.45 7.72
N GLN A 91 7.01 -2.07 7.81
CA GLN A 91 7.12 -3.49 8.15
C GLN A 91 6.67 -3.79 9.59
N GLU A 92 6.90 -2.89 10.55
CA GLU A 92 6.35 -3.01 11.90
C GLU A 92 4.83 -2.88 11.89
N CYS A 93 4.27 -1.90 11.17
CA CYS A 93 2.83 -1.78 10.98
C CYS A 93 2.22 -3.07 10.41
N LEU A 94 2.85 -3.64 9.39
CA LEU A 94 2.41 -4.91 8.80
C LEU A 94 2.39 -6.04 9.85
N ARG A 95 3.40 -6.13 10.72
CA ARG A 95 3.42 -7.15 11.78
C ARG A 95 2.23 -7.02 12.73
N ILE A 96 1.88 -5.80 13.12
CA ILE A 96 0.72 -5.52 13.96
C ILE A 96 -0.57 -5.88 13.22
N LEU A 97 -0.73 -5.37 11.99
CA LEU A 97 -1.92 -5.59 11.19
C LEU A 97 -2.16 -7.08 10.91
N LEU A 98 -1.12 -7.88 10.62
CA LEU A 98 -1.28 -9.31 10.37
C LEU A 98 -1.69 -10.13 11.61
N ARG A 99 -1.49 -9.61 12.82
CA ARG A 99 -2.00 -10.21 14.07
C ARG A 99 -3.48 -9.91 14.29
N GLY A 100 -3.99 -8.81 13.74
CA GLY A 100 -5.40 -8.47 13.74
C GLY A 100 -6.22 -9.30 12.74
N THR A 101 -7.52 -9.01 12.64
CA THR A 101 -8.48 -9.71 11.78
C THR A 101 -8.88 -8.92 10.53
N GLN A 102 -8.57 -7.63 10.49
CA GLN A 102 -8.90 -6.75 9.37
C GLN A 102 -8.18 -7.14 8.08
N PRO A 103 -8.72 -6.78 6.90
CA PRO A 103 -8.07 -7.07 5.64
C PRO A 103 -6.78 -6.26 5.42
N VAL A 104 -5.82 -6.85 4.71
CA VAL A 104 -4.56 -6.19 4.32
C VAL A 104 -4.28 -6.45 2.85
N VAL A 105 -3.86 -5.41 2.12
CA VAL A 105 -3.40 -5.51 0.73
C VAL A 105 -1.91 -5.16 0.67
N ILE A 106 -1.10 -6.11 0.21
CA ILE A 106 0.34 -5.93 0.04
C ILE A 106 0.65 -5.73 -1.45
N CYS A 107 1.33 -4.64 -1.78
CA CYS A 107 1.76 -4.34 -3.15
C CYS A 107 3.29 -4.44 -3.31
N PRO A 108 3.82 -5.59 -3.76
CA PRO A 108 5.24 -5.72 -4.05
C PRO A 108 5.68 -4.78 -5.17
N ALA A 109 6.86 -4.17 -5.02
CA ALA A 109 7.51 -3.39 -6.06
C ALA A 109 8.28 -4.27 -7.06
N ARG A 110 7.68 -5.40 -7.48
CA ARG A 110 8.28 -6.41 -8.37
C ARG A 110 7.24 -7.43 -8.80
N SER A 111 7.54 -8.19 -9.85
CA SER A 111 6.75 -9.36 -10.26
C SER A 111 6.64 -10.38 -9.14
N MET A 112 5.45 -10.97 -9.01
CA MET A 112 5.16 -12.02 -8.05
C MET A 112 5.52 -13.42 -8.53
N GLU A 113 5.91 -13.59 -9.80
CA GLU A 113 6.19 -14.90 -10.40
C GLU A 113 7.23 -15.69 -9.59
N LYS A 114 8.37 -15.06 -9.28
CA LYS A 114 9.48 -15.66 -8.51
C LYS A 114 9.41 -15.37 -7.00
N MET A 115 8.34 -14.75 -6.51
CA MET A 115 8.22 -14.36 -5.12
C MET A 115 7.90 -15.56 -4.21
N ARG A 116 8.66 -15.79 -3.13
CA ARG A 116 8.29 -16.77 -2.10
C ARG A 116 7.26 -16.18 -1.14
N ILE A 117 6.17 -16.88 -0.88
CA ILE A 117 5.21 -16.51 0.16
C ILE A 117 5.77 -16.93 1.52
N ARG A 118 5.98 -15.96 2.42
CA ARG A 118 6.45 -16.20 3.79
C ARG A 118 5.39 -16.94 4.61
N ALA A 119 5.82 -17.67 5.65
CA ALA A 119 4.92 -18.45 6.50
C ALA A 119 3.84 -17.58 7.17
N GLU A 120 4.23 -16.40 7.65
CA GLU A 120 3.34 -15.43 8.30
C GLU A 120 2.18 -14.96 7.42
N TYR A 121 2.32 -15.02 6.09
CA TYR A 121 1.28 -14.63 5.14
C TYR A 121 0.32 -15.77 4.81
N ARG A 122 0.61 -17.02 5.20
CA ARG A 122 -0.21 -18.16 4.81
C ARG A 122 -1.58 -18.14 5.46
N LYS A 123 -1.64 -18.04 6.79
CA LYS A 123 -2.90 -18.00 7.53
C LYS A 123 -3.81 -16.83 7.10
N PRO A 124 -3.33 -15.58 6.97
CA PRO A 124 -4.16 -14.48 6.47
C PRO A 124 -4.68 -14.70 5.04
N LEU A 125 -3.88 -15.32 4.15
CA LEU A 125 -4.33 -15.69 2.80
C LEU A 125 -5.43 -16.75 2.84
N ASP A 126 -5.26 -17.79 3.66
CA ASP A 126 -6.24 -18.88 3.79
C ASP A 126 -7.55 -18.39 4.42
N GLN A 127 -7.48 -17.36 5.26
CA GLN A 127 -8.64 -16.69 5.85
C GLN A 127 -9.32 -15.68 4.91
N GLY A 128 -8.82 -15.48 3.68
CA GLY A 128 -9.41 -14.53 2.71
C GLY A 128 -9.21 -13.04 3.04
N ARG A 129 -8.32 -12.72 3.98
CA ARG A 129 -8.11 -11.35 4.51
C ARG A 129 -6.74 -10.76 4.14
N LEU A 130 -6.01 -11.41 3.24
CA LEU A 130 -4.78 -10.90 2.65
C LEU A 130 -4.85 -10.98 1.13
N LEU A 131 -4.49 -9.88 0.46
CA LEU A 131 -4.31 -9.82 -0.99
C LEU A 131 -2.89 -9.35 -1.29
N PHE A 132 -2.17 -10.07 -2.14
CA PHE A 132 -1.02 -9.52 -2.85
C PHE A 132 -1.46 -9.01 -4.21
N LEU A 133 -1.07 -7.77 -4.54
CA LEU A 133 -1.44 -7.13 -5.79
C LEU A 133 -0.24 -6.40 -6.40
N SER A 134 0.13 -6.73 -7.63
CA SER A 134 1.32 -6.16 -8.28
C SER A 134 1.01 -5.64 -9.69
N PRO A 135 1.46 -4.41 -10.03
CA PRO A 135 1.39 -3.87 -11.40
C PRO A 135 2.49 -4.44 -12.32
N PHE A 136 3.35 -5.32 -11.80
CA PHE A 136 4.45 -5.93 -12.54
C PHE A 136 4.11 -7.36 -12.93
N LEU A 137 4.01 -7.61 -14.24
CA LEU A 137 3.75 -8.94 -14.79
C LEU A 137 5.01 -9.83 -14.69
N ASP A 138 6.05 -9.51 -15.47
CA ASP A 138 7.24 -10.36 -15.57
C ASP A 138 8.46 -9.74 -14.86
N LYS A 139 8.69 -8.43 -15.04
CA LYS A 139 9.85 -7.71 -14.49
C LYS A 139 9.42 -6.44 -13.75
N PRO A 140 10.23 -5.95 -12.79
CA PRO A 140 11.49 -6.54 -12.33
C PRO A 140 11.25 -7.67 -11.32
N HIS A 141 12.24 -8.56 -11.11
CA HIS A 141 12.18 -9.61 -10.08
C HIS A 141 12.77 -9.17 -8.72
N ARG A 142 13.54 -8.08 -8.72
CA ARG A 142 14.09 -7.42 -7.53
C ARG A 142 13.55 -6.00 -7.48
N THR A 143 13.29 -5.51 -6.28
CA THR A 143 12.86 -4.13 -6.09
C THR A 143 14.01 -3.18 -6.41
N THR A 144 13.73 -2.22 -7.28
CA THR A 144 14.57 -1.05 -7.58
C THR A 144 13.87 0.21 -7.08
N ALA A 145 14.60 1.32 -6.96
CA ALA A 145 13.99 2.60 -6.59
C ALA A 145 12.87 3.04 -7.55
N GLN A 146 13.04 2.81 -8.86
CA GLN A 146 12.03 3.12 -9.87
C GLN A 146 10.77 2.25 -9.70
N SER A 147 10.94 0.93 -9.51
CA SER A 147 9.80 0.03 -9.28
C SER A 147 9.08 0.32 -7.96
N ALA A 148 9.80 0.77 -6.93
CA ALA A 148 9.21 1.18 -5.66
C ALA A 148 8.38 2.46 -5.83
N LEU A 149 8.88 3.43 -6.59
CA LEU A 149 8.15 4.65 -6.91
C LEU A 149 6.88 4.36 -7.73
N ARG A 150 6.98 3.58 -8.81
CA ARG A 150 5.81 3.15 -9.61
C ARG A 150 4.79 2.40 -8.75
N ARG A 151 5.25 1.52 -7.86
CA ARG A 151 4.39 0.84 -6.88
C ARG A 151 3.70 1.84 -5.95
N ASN A 152 4.38 2.90 -5.52
CA ASN A 152 3.78 3.88 -4.62
C ASN A 152 2.61 4.61 -5.28
N TYR A 153 2.79 5.08 -6.52
CA TYR A 153 1.68 5.66 -7.29
C TYR A 153 0.56 4.65 -7.51
N TYR A 154 0.88 3.39 -7.81
CA TYR A 154 -0.10 2.32 -7.92
C TYR A 154 -0.94 2.12 -6.64
N VAL A 155 -0.29 2.06 -5.47
CA VAL A 155 -0.98 1.97 -4.18
C VAL A 155 -1.84 3.21 -3.95
N ALA A 156 -1.33 4.40 -4.22
CA ALA A 156 -2.07 5.65 -4.03
C ALA A 156 -3.27 5.76 -4.97
N ALA A 157 -3.16 5.28 -6.20
CA ALA A 157 -4.25 5.27 -7.17
C ALA A 157 -5.40 4.37 -6.71
N LEU A 158 -5.09 3.22 -6.09
CA LEU A 158 -6.11 2.31 -5.54
C LEU A 158 -6.74 2.81 -4.24
N ALA A 159 -5.99 3.50 -3.39
CA ALA A 159 -6.47 3.90 -2.08
C ALA A 159 -7.53 5.01 -2.14
N ASN A 160 -8.53 4.97 -1.26
CA ASN A 160 -9.53 6.03 -1.13
C ASN A 160 -8.96 7.24 -0.37
N GLN A 161 -8.11 6.96 0.61
CA GLN A 161 -7.38 7.97 1.37
C GLN A 161 -5.95 7.52 1.62
N ILE A 162 -5.05 8.48 1.78
CA ILE A 162 -3.63 8.24 1.93
C ILE A 162 -3.20 8.66 3.33
N PHE A 163 -2.46 7.81 4.00
CA PHE A 163 -1.77 8.14 5.23
C PHE A 163 -0.26 8.06 5.03
N VAL A 164 0.42 9.18 5.28
CA VAL A 164 1.88 9.30 5.23
C VAL A 164 2.38 9.48 6.65
N ALA A 165 2.93 8.42 7.22
CA ALA A 165 3.51 8.45 8.56
C ALA A 165 4.62 9.51 8.67
N HIS A 166 5.50 9.51 7.66
CA HIS A 166 6.57 10.49 7.54
C HIS A 166 7.09 10.56 6.11
N ALA A 167 7.32 11.79 5.62
CA ALA A 167 8.14 12.05 4.45
C ALA A 167 9.39 12.82 4.88
N LYS A 168 10.57 12.32 4.52
CA LYS A 168 11.80 13.07 4.78
C LYS A 168 11.85 14.27 3.82
N PRO A 169 12.11 15.50 4.31
CA PRO A 169 12.36 16.66 3.45
C PRO A 169 13.49 16.41 2.44
N GLY A 170 13.29 16.89 1.20
CA GLY A 170 14.14 16.64 0.04
C GLY A 170 14.15 15.17 -0.43
N GLY A 171 13.20 14.36 0.04
CA GLY A 171 13.15 12.92 -0.19
C GLY A 171 12.20 12.52 -1.32
N LYS A 172 12.38 11.32 -1.86
CA LYS A 172 11.48 10.76 -2.89
C LYS A 172 10.04 10.61 -2.43
N THR A 173 9.84 10.29 -1.14
CA THR A 173 8.49 10.19 -0.55
C THR A 173 7.82 11.57 -0.46
N GLU A 174 8.57 12.63 -0.19
CA GLU A 174 8.03 14.00 -0.17
C GLU A 174 7.58 14.41 -1.57
N GLN A 175 8.43 14.22 -2.59
CA GLN A 175 8.04 14.49 -3.98
C GLN A 175 6.79 13.69 -4.37
N PHE A 176 6.74 12.41 -4.01
CA PHE A 176 5.55 11.58 -4.19
C PHE A 176 4.31 12.18 -3.51
N CYS A 177 4.43 12.72 -2.29
CA CYS A 177 3.32 13.39 -1.59
C CYS A 177 2.82 14.61 -2.35
N TYR A 178 3.72 15.45 -2.88
CA TYR A 178 3.35 16.60 -3.68
C TYR A 178 2.56 16.21 -4.93
N ASP A 179 2.90 15.08 -5.56
CA ASP A 179 2.19 14.63 -6.75
C ASP A 179 0.80 14.10 -6.42
N ILE A 180 0.65 13.27 -5.39
CA ILE A 180 -0.66 12.72 -5.02
C ILE A 180 -1.61 13.75 -4.40
N LEU A 181 -1.09 14.86 -3.84
CA LEU A 181 -1.93 15.97 -3.39
C LEU A 181 -2.65 16.64 -4.57
N LYS A 182 -2.03 16.67 -5.76
CA LYS A 182 -2.66 17.19 -7.00
C LYS A 182 -3.86 16.33 -7.43
N TRP A 183 -3.88 15.05 -7.05
CA TRP A 183 -4.99 14.13 -7.32
C TRP A 183 -6.24 14.41 -6.47
N ARG A 184 -6.19 15.40 -5.56
CA ARG A 184 -7.29 15.81 -4.67
C ARG A 184 -7.84 14.68 -3.79
N LYS A 185 -7.05 13.64 -3.56
CA LYS A 185 -7.34 12.61 -2.56
C LYS A 185 -7.07 13.15 -1.16
N PRO A 186 -7.81 12.70 -0.12
CA PRO A 186 -7.45 12.99 1.24
C PRO A 186 -6.06 12.41 1.56
N VAL A 187 -5.11 13.27 1.89
CA VAL A 187 -3.78 12.89 2.38
C VAL A 187 -3.67 13.31 3.83
N PHE A 188 -3.42 12.36 4.72
CA PHE A 188 -3.25 12.56 6.15
C PHE A 188 -1.81 12.30 6.56
N THR A 189 -1.36 13.00 7.61
CA THR A 189 -0.05 12.78 8.21
C THR A 189 -0.08 13.04 9.72
N LEU A 190 0.90 12.53 10.46
CA LEU A 190 1.00 12.79 11.89
C LEU A 190 1.24 14.29 12.16
N PRO A 191 0.47 14.94 13.07
CA PRO A 191 0.67 16.33 13.44
C PRO A 191 1.93 16.47 14.30
N ASN A 192 3.08 16.61 13.65
CA ASN A 192 4.39 16.70 14.27
C ASN A 192 5.30 17.63 13.45
N GLU A 193 6.24 18.32 14.12
CA GLU A 193 7.23 19.21 13.47
C GLU A 193 7.97 18.53 12.30
N ALA A 194 8.21 17.21 12.38
CA ALA A 194 8.88 16.46 11.33
C ALA A 194 8.08 16.36 10.01
N ASN A 195 6.77 16.65 10.04
CA ASN A 195 5.85 16.60 8.91
C ASN A 195 5.21 17.98 8.63
N GLU A 196 5.66 19.07 9.25
CA GLU A 196 5.09 20.42 9.03
C GLU A 196 5.06 20.82 7.56
N HIS A 197 6.11 20.48 6.82
CA HIS A 197 6.19 20.71 5.37
C HIS A 197 5.06 20.02 4.59
N LEU A 198 4.60 18.84 5.01
CA LEU A 198 3.46 18.16 4.39
C LEU A 198 2.14 18.86 4.74
N LEU A 199 1.98 19.31 5.99
CA LEU A 199 0.80 20.04 6.43
C LEU A 199 0.68 21.38 5.68
N ALA A 200 1.81 22.08 5.51
CA ALA A 200 1.87 23.37 4.81
C ALA A 200 1.43 23.29 3.34
N VAL A 201 1.56 22.13 2.69
CA VAL A 201 1.15 21.92 1.29
C VAL A 201 -0.24 21.27 1.13
N GLY A 202 -0.97 21.10 2.23
CA GLY A 202 -2.37 20.65 2.21
C GLY A 202 -2.62 19.22 2.69
N ALA A 203 -1.61 18.52 3.22
CA ALA A 203 -1.89 17.31 4.00
C ALA A 203 -2.67 17.68 5.26
N LYS A 204 -3.61 16.82 5.66
CA LYS A 204 -4.43 17.02 6.85
C LYS A 204 -3.77 16.35 8.06
N PRO A 205 -3.87 16.93 9.26
CA PRO A 205 -3.43 16.26 10.46
C PRO A 205 -4.31 15.05 10.72
N ALA A 206 -3.68 13.91 10.96
CA ALA A 206 -4.33 12.72 11.47
C ALA A 206 -4.74 12.95 12.92
N VAL A 207 -6.01 13.23 13.13
CA VAL A 207 -6.68 13.07 14.44
C VAL A 207 -7.10 11.60 14.59
N ARG A 208 -7.37 11.14 15.82
CA ARG A 208 -7.63 9.73 16.20
C ARG A 208 -8.70 8.99 15.37
N ASP A 209 -9.43 9.68 14.50
CA ASP A 209 -10.50 9.15 13.66
C ASP A 209 -10.14 9.14 12.15
N ILE A 210 -9.02 8.52 11.76
CA ILE A 210 -8.75 8.24 10.32
C ILE A 210 -9.64 7.08 9.80
N GLY A 211 -10.34 6.40 10.72
CA GLY A 211 -11.02 5.15 10.50
C GLY A 211 -12.55 5.21 10.43
N TYR A 212 -13.18 6.29 9.97
CA TYR A 212 -14.64 6.35 9.71
C TYR A 212 -15.01 7.23 8.52
#